data_AF-A0AAD4N5I9-F1
#
_entry.id   AF-A0AAD4N5I9-F1
#
_cell.length_a   1.000
_cell.length_b   1.000
_cell.length_c   1.000
_cell.angle_alpha   90.00
_cell.angle_beta   90.00
_cell.angle_gamma   90.00
#
_symmetry.space_group_name_H-M   'P 1'
#
loop_
_entity.id
_entity.type
_entity.pdbx_description
1 polymer ?
#
loop_
_entity_poly.entity_id
_entity_poly.type
_entity_poly.pdbx_seq_one_letter_code
_entity_poly.pdbx_strand_id
1 'polypeptide(L)'
;MPLYELTLIPKPFAKKELVDVMARFANVLLDKGAVIARIESLGHRDLPFARMQKSTGARIRHSNYFLFRSYLTNHGMSEAQKVLKNDRDLLFLGIVHDNDHTDPPETCTLEEHLKVPAHRQAVVDLRNSQKIGHFPRQRIFKRIEKEFKAVPKAYPWELIRSVAVKDISIAIACKDVKLENATAGLLDASATVDATIAPVAKTNNLLFILFFM
;
A
#
# COMPACT_ATOMS: atom_id res chain seq x y z
N MET A 1 22.55 -13.38 0.88
CA MET A 1 23.37 -12.37 0.18
C MET A 1 22.46 -11.20 -0.07
N PRO A 2 22.62 -10.07 0.64
CA PRO A 2 21.69 -8.94 0.55
C PRO A 2 21.66 -8.32 -0.85
N LEU A 3 20.49 -7.75 -1.18
CA LEU A 3 20.32 -6.88 -2.34
C LEU A 3 20.70 -5.44 -1.93
N TYR A 4 21.34 -4.75 -2.89
CA TYR A 4 21.64 -3.32 -2.82
C TYR A 4 21.09 -2.63 -4.07
N GLU A 5 20.54 -1.43 -3.87
CA GLU A 5 20.26 -0.48 -4.95
C GLU A 5 21.37 0.56 -5.00
N LEU A 6 22.07 0.63 -6.14
CA LEU A 6 23.19 1.52 -6.39
C LEU A 6 22.74 2.62 -7.34
N THR A 7 22.69 3.86 -6.86
CA THR A 7 22.35 5.04 -7.68
C THR A 7 23.62 5.71 -8.18
N LEU A 8 23.78 5.74 -9.50
CA LEU A 8 25.02 6.10 -10.17
C LEU A 8 24.85 7.36 -11.02
N ILE A 9 25.68 8.36 -10.75
CA ILE A 9 25.74 9.61 -11.51
C ILE A 9 27.16 9.78 -12.06
N PRO A 10 27.44 9.35 -13.31
CA PRO A 10 28.68 9.65 -14.01
C PRO A 10 28.76 11.15 -14.37
N LYS A 11 29.83 11.57 -15.04
CA LYS A 11 29.85 12.84 -15.80
C LYS A 11 28.90 12.77 -17.01
N PRO A 12 28.45 13.92 -17.56
CA PRO A 12 27.94 13.96 -18.91
C PRO A 12 29.06 13.59 -19.89
N PHE A 13 28.84 12.53 -20.66
CA PHE A 13 29.79 11.90 -21.56
C PHE A 13 29.13 11.63 -22.92
N ALA A 14 29.93 11.46 -23.97
CA ALA A 14 29.43 10.93 -25.24
C ALA A 14 28.98 9.46 -25.08
N LYS A 15 28.06 8.99 -25.95
CA LYS A 15 27.45 7.65 -25.83
C LYS A 15 28.45 6.49 -25.78
N LYS A 16 29.64 6.64 -26.39
CA LYS A 16 30.72 5.62 -26.35
C LYS A 16 31.36 5.56 -24.96
N GLU A 17 31.97 6.67 -24.54
CA GLU A 17 32.61 6.84 -23.22
C GLU A 17 31.69 6.44 -22.06
N LEU A 18 30.39 6.75 -22.19
CA LEU A 18 29.37 6.38 -21.22
C LEU A 18 29.24 4.84 -21.06
N VAL A 19 29.28 4.09 -22.16
CA VAL A 19 29.27 2.62 -22.13
C VAL A 19 30.57 2.09 -21.52
N ASP A 20 31.72 2.69 -21.84
CA ASP A 20 33.02 2.30 -21.27
C ASP A 20 33.06 2.50 -19.73
N VAL A 21 32.46 3.58 -19.23
CA VAL A 21 32.31 3.83 -17.78
C VAL A 21 31.31 2.86 -17.14
N MET A 22 30.19 2.53 -17.79
CA MET A 22 29.25 1.52 -17.27
C MET A 22 29.86 0.11 -17.25
N ALA A 23 30.64 -0.26 -18.27
CA ALA A 23 31.34 -1.54 -18.33
C ALA A 23 32.40 -1.64 -17.22
N ARG A 24 33.19 -0.57 -17.02
CA ARG A 24 34.16 -0.48 -15.92
C ARG A 24 33.49 -0.59 -14.55
N PHE A 25 32.34 0.07 -14.36
CA PHE A 25 31.54 -0.02 -13.14
C PHE A 25 31.03 -1.43 -12.88
N ALA A 26 30.47 -2.09 -13.90
CA ALA A 26 29.97 -3.46 -13.82
C ALA A 26 31.10 -4.46 -13.50
N ASN A 27 32.26 -4.33 -14.15
CA ASN A 27 33.43 -5.18 -13.88
C ASN A 27 33.88 -5.04 -12.41
N VAL A 28 34.02 -3.83 -11.88
CA VAL A 28 34.40 -3.60 -10.47
C VAL A 28 33.40 -4.22 -9.47
N LEU A 29 32.12 -4.36 -9.83
CA LEU A 29 31.16 -5.10 -9.02
C LEU A 29 31.36 -6.62 -9.15
N LEU A 30 31.49 -7.14 -10.38
CA LEU A 30 31.70 -8.57 -10.66
C LEU A 30 33.00 -9.10 -10.02
N ASP A 31 34.09 -8.33 -10.09
CA ASP A 31 35.38 -8.59 -9.44
C ASP A 31 35.29 -8.70 -7.90
N LYS A 32 34.22 -8.14 -7.31
CA LYS A 32 33.89 -8.22 -5.87
C LYS A 32 32.80 -9.23 -5.56
N GLY A 33 32.53 -10.14 -6.49
CA GLY A 33 31.57 -11.23 -6.34
C GLY A 33 30.12 -10.76 -6.37
N ALA A 34 29.81 -9.67 -7.05
CA ALA A 34 28.43 -9.22 -7.23
C ALA A 34 27.67 -10.09 -8.23
N VAL A 35 26.35 -10.20 -8.03
CA VAL A 35 25.41 -10.67 -9.05
C VAL A 35 24.49 -9.51 -9.41
N ILE A 36 24.66 -8.96 -10.61
CA ILE A 36 23.84 -7.84 -11.10
C ILE A 36 22.50 -8.40 -11.58
N ALA A 37 21.41 -8.00 -10.94
CA ALA A 37 20.05 -8.47 -11.22
C ALA A 37 19.32 -7.60 -12.25
N ARG A 38 19.51 -6.27 -12.19
CA ARG A 38 18.93 -5.32 -13.16
C ARG A 38 19.78 -4.07 -13.29
N ILE A 39 19.80 -3.49 -14.49
CA ILE A 39 20.37 -2.17 -14.78
C ILE A 39 19.26 -1.33 -15.42
N GLU A 40 19.02 -0.14 -14.89
CA GLU A 40 18.00 0.79 -15.37
C GLU A 40 18.64 2.16 -15.64
N SER A 41 18.20 2.84 -16.70
CA SER A 41 18.59 4.22 -16.97
C SER A 41 17.40 5.15 -16.80
N LEU A 42 17.55 6.15 -15.94
CA LEU A 42 16.52 7.15 -15.66
C LEU A 42 16.59 8.35 -16.62
N GLY A 43 17.47 8.28 -17.62
CA GLY A 43 17.68 9.30 -18.66
C GLY A 43 18.70 10.38 -18.30
N HIS A 44 18.87 11.33 -19.22
CA HIS A 44 19.64 12.56 -19.00
C HIS A 44 18.75 13.60 -18.32
N ARG A 45 19.21 14.21 -17.22
CA ARG A 45 18.47 15.22 -16.46
C ARG A 45 19.41 16.26 -15.85
N ASP A 46 18.88 17.43 -15.54
CA ASP A 46 19.56 18.39 -14.69
C ASP A 46 19.71 17.87 -13.25
N LEU A 47 20.84 18.20 -12.63
CA LEU A 47 21.18 17.87 -11.25
C LEU A 47 20.54 18.94 -10.32
N PRO A 48 19.78 18.56 -9.27
CA PRO A 48 19.12 19.51 -8.36
C PRO A 48 20.07 20.55 -7.74
N PHE A 49 21.34 20.18 -7.57
CA PHE A 49 22.43 21.10 -7.29
C PHE A 49 23.67 20.69 -8.07
N ALA A 50 24.40 21.69 -8.57
CA ALA A 50 25.56 21.46 -9.42
C ALA A 50 26.70 20.78 -8.66
N ARG A 51 27.17 19.62 -9.15
CA ARG A 51 28.23 18.80 -8.54
C ARG A 51 29.61 19.24 -9.04
N MET A 52 30.63 19.08 -8.20
CA MET A 52 32.02 19.39 -8.56
C MET A 52 32.72 18.15 -9.10
N GLN A 53 33.39 18.27 -10.25
CA GLN A 53 34.13 17.19 -10.88
C GLN A 53 35.49 16.96 -10.18
N LYS A 54 35.70 15.76 -9.61
CA LYS A 54 36.90 15.37 -8.85
C LYS A 54 38.22 15.67 -9.58
N SER A 55 38.28 15.47 -10.89
CA SER A 55 39.51 15.60 -11.69
C SER A 55 39.83 17.01 -12.15
N THR A 56 38.82 17.88 -12.29
CA THR A 56 38.92 19.08 -13.15
C THR A 56 38.34 20.32 -12.45
N GLY A 57 37.71 20.17 -11.28
CA GLY A 57 37.04 21.28 -10.58
C GLY A 57 35.79 21.82 -11.28
N ALA A 58 35.47 21.34 -12.49
CA ALA A 58 34.32 21.79 -13.27
C ALA A 58 33.00 21.57 -12.52
N ARG A 59 32.12 22.58 -12.56
CA ARG A 59 30.83 22.58 -11.85
C ARG A 59 29.71 22.12 -12.79
N ILE A 60 29.42 20.83 -12.74
CA ILE A 60 28.49 20.16 -13.66
C ILE A 60 27.05 20.32 -13.18
N ARG A 61 26.14 20.67 -14.10
CA ARG A 61 24.72 20.92 -13.85
C ARG A 61 23.76 19.86 -14.41
N HIS A 62 24.20 19.01 -15.32
CA HIS A 62 23.38 17.97 -15.95
C HIS A 62 24.16 16.66 -16.03
N SER A 63 23.47 15.52 -15.93
CA SER A 63 24.09 14.21 -16.19
C SER A 63 23.04 13.12 -16.47
N ASN A 64 23.54 11.94 -16.83
CA ASN A 64 22.76 10.72 -16.87
C ASN A 64 22.60 10.14 -15.47
N TYR A 65 21.47 9.49 -15.22
CA TYR A 65 21.18 8.77 -13.99
C TYR A 65 21.00 7.27 -14.28
N PHE A 66 21.68 6.42 -13.52
CA PHE A 66 21.52 4.96 -13.60
C PHE A 66 21.22 4.37 -12.22
N LEU A 67 20.51 3.25 -12.23
CA LEU A 67 20.10 2.48 -11.07
C LEU A 67 20.50 1.04 -11.35
N PHE A 68 21.38 0.48 -10.51
CA PHE A 68 21.77 -0.92 -10.55
C PHE A 68 21.19 -1.63 -9.34
N ARG A 69 20.55 -2.77 -9.56
CA ARG A 69 20.14 -3.71 -8.51
C ARG A 69 21.09 -4.89 -8.54
N SER A 70 21.83 -5.08 -7.45
CA SER A 70 22.89 -6.10 -7.38
C SER A 70 22.98 -6.75 -6.01
N TYR A 71 23.04 -8.08 -5.99
CA TYR A 71 23.36 -8.82 -4.77
C TYR A 71 24.87 -8.75 -4.52
N LEU A 72 25.28 -8.45 -3.29
CA LEU A 72 26.68 -8.49 -2.83
C LEU A 72 26.75 -9.05 -1.41
N THR A 73 27.95 -9.33 -0.91
CA THR A 73 28.20 -9.44 0.53
C THR A 73 28.52 -8.07 1.12
N ASN A 74 28.24 -7.84 2.40
CA ASN A 74 28.53 -6.57 3.09
C ASN A 74 30.02 -6.18 2.97
N HIS A 75 30.92 -7.18 2.99
CA HIS A 75 32.36 -6.98 2.81
C HIS A 75 32.69 -6.55 1.37
N GLY A 76 32.22 -7.31 0.36
CA GLY A 76 32.41 -6.98 -1.05
C GLY A 76 31.83 -5.61 -1.40
N MET A 77 30.69 -5.23 -0.82
CA MET A 77 30.08 -3.92 -1.00
C MET A 77 30.91 -2.78 -0.36
N SER A 78 31.52 -3.02 0.81
CA SER A 78 32.46 -2.07 1.43
C SER A 78 33.72 -1.86 0.57
N GLU A 79 34.25 -2.91 -0.05
CA GLU A 79 35.39 -2.81 -0.97
C GLU A 79 35.02 -2.12 -2.28
N ALA A 80 33.94 -2.56 -2.94
CA ALA A 80 33.44 -1.93 -4.16
C ALA A 80 33.16 -0.45 -3.95
N GLN A 81 32.51 -0.08 -2.83
CA GLN A 81 32.28 1.31 -2.47
C GLN A 81 33.59 2.13 -2.37
N LYS A 82 34.68 1.58 -1.81
CA LYS A 82 35.98 2.27 -1.72
C LYS A 82 36.57 2.53 -3.10
N VAL A 83 36.55 1.51 -3.99
CA VAL A 83 37.05 1.65 -5.37
C VAL A 83 36.21 2.66 -6.16
N LEU A 84 34.89 2.51 -6.13
CA LEU A 84 33.96 3.33 -6.92
C LEU A 84 33.85 4.78 -6.41
N LYS A 85 34.01 5.02 -5.09
CA LYS A 85 34.17 6.39 -4.55
C LYS A 85 35.42 7.09 -5.11
N ASN A 86 36.47 6.34 -5.44
CA ASN A 86 37.72 6.87 -5.98
C ASN A 86 37.74 6.98 -7.52
N ASP A 87 36.73 6.49 -8.25
CA ASP A 87 36.65 6.68 -9.69
C ASP A 87 36.55 8.18 -10.05
N ARG A 88 37.37 8.62 -10.99
CA ARG A 88 37.43 9.99 -11.53
C ARG A 88 36.20 10.33 -12.37
N ASP A 89 35.52 9.33 -12.92
CA ASP A 89 34.42 9.48 -13.89
C ASP A 89 33.03 9.49 -13.26
N LEU A 90 32.94 9.19 -11.95
CA LEU A 90 31.72 9.23 -11.16
C LEU A 90 31.65 10.51 -10.33
N LEU A 91 30.56 11.27 -10.48
CA LEU A 91 30.27 12.47 -9.68
C LEU A 91 29.64 12.12 -8.34
N PHE A 92 28.76 11.10 -8.32
CA PHE A 92 28.09 10.62 -7.13
C PHE A 92 27.77 9.12 -7.25
N LEU A 93 27.84 8.45 -6.09
CA LEU A 93 27.45 7.07 -5.88
C LEU A 93 26.63 7.03 -4.59
N GLY A 94 25.32 6.81 -4.73
CA GLY A 94 24.44 6.46 -3.64
C GLY A 94 24.32 4.94 -3.54
N ILE A 95 24.22 4.42 -2.33
CA ILE A 95 24.09 3.00 -2.03
C ILE A 95 23.02 2.89 -0.95
N VAL A 96 21.98 2.10 -1.23
CA VAL A 96 20.91 1.75 -0.31
C VAL A 96 20.89 0.24 -0.20
N HIS A 97 20.79 -0.28 1.02
CA HIS A 97 20.52 -1.69 1.28
C HIS A 97 19.01 -1.89 1.40
N ASP A 98 18.44 -2.98 0.89
CA ASP A 98 17.03 -3.32 1.11
C ASP A 98 16.58 -3.23 2.59
N ASN A 99 17.48 -3.53 3.53
CA ASN A 99 17.22 -3.45 4.97
C ASN A 99 17.13 -2.02 5.52
N ASP A 100 17.60 -1.01 4.76
CA ASP A 100 17.46 0.41 5.11
C ASP A 100 16.03 0.92 4.87
N HIS A 101 15.20 0.14 4.17
CA HIS A 101 13.75 0.33 4.12
C HIS A 101 13.11 -0.24 5.39
N THR A 102 13.32 0.44 6.53
CA THR A 102 12.73 0.10 7.83
C THR A 102 11.20 0.10 7.81
N ASP A 103 10.63 0.95 6.98
CA ASP A 103 9.20 1.12 6.82
C ASP A 103 8.74 0.33 5.58
N PRO A 104 7.74 -0.58 5.71
CA PRO A 104 7.14 -1.20 4.53
C PRO A 104 6.54 -0.11 3.65
N PRO A 105 6.52 -0.27 2.30
CA PRO A 105 6.02 0.75 1.41
C PRO A 105 4.59 1.14 1.79
N GLU A 106 4.38 2.41 2.18
CA GLU A 106 3.10 2.90 2.70
C GLU A 106 1.98 2.63 1.70
N THR A 107 1.17 1.60 1.97
CA THR A 107 0.04 1.20 1.13
C THR A 107 -0.93 2.37 1.08
N CYS A 108 -1.09 3.00 -0.09
CA CYS A 108 -1.58 4.38 -0.20
C CYS A 108 -2.95 4.63 0.48
N THR A 109 -2.93 5.04 1.74
CA THR A 109 -4.10 5.28 2.60
C THR A 109 -4.87 6.56 2.24
N LEU A 110 -4.50 7.25 1.16
CA LEU A 110 -5.11 8.53 0.76
C LEU A 110 -6.63 8.42 0.59
N GLU A 111 -7.13 7.33 -0.01
CA GLU A 111 -8.56 7.05 -0.12
C GLU A 111 -9.25 6.88 1.24
N GLU A 112 -8.53 6.39 2.26
CA GLU A 112 -9.05 6.28 3.62
C GLU A 112 -9.05 7.64 4.32
N HIS A 113 -7.97 8.42 4.21
CA HIS A 113 -7.90 9.77 4.77
C HIS A 113 -8.93 10.72 4.15
N LEU A 114 -9.29 10.54 2.87
CA LEU A 114 -10.34 11.31 2.20
C LEU A 114 -11.76 10.92 2.63
N LYS A 115 -11.98 9.77 3.27
CA LYS A 115 -13.31 9.42 3.82
C LYS A 115 -13.71 10.41 4.92
N VAL A 116 -15.01 10.69 5.01
CA VAL A 116 -15.63 11.45 6.10
C VAL A 116 -15.22 10.81 7.44
N PRO A 117 -14.91 11.58 8.51
CA PRO A 117 -14.35 11.03 9.76
C PRO A 117 -15.13 9.87 10.38
N ALA A 118 -16.45 9.77 10.18
CA ALA A 118 -17.26 8.65 10.65
C ALA A 118 -16.97 7.29 9.99
N HIS A 119 -16.24 7.26 8.85
CA HIS A 119 -15.97 6.08 8.03
C HIS A 119 -14.47 5.79 7.84
N ARG A 120 -13.58 6.49 8.54
CA ARG A 120 -12.15 6.17 8.61
C ARG A 120 -11.94 5.01 9.58
N GLN A 121 -11.13 4.01 9.22
CA GLN A 121 -10.91 2.80 10.02
C GLN A 121 -10.37 3.19 11.39
N ALA A 122 -9.32 4.01 11.45
CA ALA A 122 -8.76 4.53 12.71
C ALA A 122 -9.79 5.23 13.63
N VAL A 123 -10.84 5.86 13.09
CA VAL A 123 -11.89 6.52 13.90
C VAL A 123 -12.98 5.52 14.32
N VAL A 124 -13.27 4.52 13.48
CA VAL A 124 -14.14 3.38 13.84
C VAL A 124 -13.48 2.55 14.95
N ASP A 125 -12.18 2.28 14.85
CA ASP A 125 -11.41 1.53 15.85
C ASP A 125 -11.30 2.29 17.18
N LEU A 126 -11.11 3.62 17.14
CA LEU A 126 -11.23 4.47 18.33
C LEU A 126 -12.63 4.40 18.95
N ARG A 127 -13.71 4.45 18.15
CA ARG A 127 -15.10 4.32 18.65
C ARG A 127 -15.36 2.95 19.27
N ASN A 128 -14.82 1.88 18.68
CA ASN A 128 -15.02 0.51 19.13
C ASN A 128 -14.17 0.15 20.37
N SER A 129 -12.96 0.71 20.48
CA SER A 129 -12.07 0.49 21.63
C SER A 129 -12.36 1.39 22.82
N GLN A 130 -12.90 2.60 22.61
CA GLN A 130 -13.17 3.58 23.66
C GLN A 130 -14.37 3.19 24.52
N LYS A 131 -14.10 2.42 25.59
CA LYS A 131 -15.08 2.12 26.65
C LYS A 131 -15.57 3.42 27.31
N ILE A 132 -16.82 3.79 27.06
CA ILE A 132 -17.46 4.96 27.68
C ILE A 132 -17.43 4.84 29.21
N GLY A 133 -16.83 5.82 29.88
CA GLY A 133 -16.72 5.87 31.34
C GLY A 133 -18.09 5.85 32.05
N HIS A 134 -18.10 5.35 33.28
CA HIS A 134 -19.32 5.09 34.04
C HIS A 134 -20.24 6.33 34.18
N PHE A 135 -19.67 7.50 34.52
CA PHE A 135 -20.44 8.73 34.71
C PHE A 135 -21.04 9.31 33.41
N PRO A 136 -20.29 9.44 32.29
CA PRO A 136 -20.87 9.72 30.98
C PRO A 136 -22.01 8.74 30.61
N ARG A 137 -21.82 7.44 30.81
CA ARG A 137 -22.83 6.41 30.52
C ARG A 137 -24.12 6.63 31.33
N GLN A 138 -24.03 6.96 32.62
CA GLN A 138 -25.20 7.34 33.43
C GLN A 138 -25.91 8.60 32.89
N ARG A 139 -25.17 9.63 32.48
CA ARG A 139 -25.76 10.88 31.97
C ARG A 139 -26.46 10.68 30.63
N ILE A 140 -25.91 9.84 29.75
CA ILE A 140 -26.54 9.43 28.49
C ILE A 140 -27.84 8.67 28.78
N PHE A 141 -27.80 7.66 29.66
CA PHE A 141 -29.00 6.88 30.02
C PHE A 141 -30.13 7.77 30.58
N LYS A 142 -29.82 8.65 31.55
CA LYS A 142 -30.81 9.57 32.15
C LYS A 142 -31.36 10.61 31.15
N ARG A 143 -30.60 10.96 30.10
CA ARG A 143 -31.09 11.80 29.00
C ARG A 143 -32.09 11.01 28.13
N ILE A 144 -31.70 9.82 27.68
CA ILE A 144 -32.55 8.93 26.88
C ILE A 144 -33.87 8.62 27.62
N GLU A 145 -33.81 8.32 28.92
CA GLU A 145 -35.01 8.16 29.75
C GLU A 145 -35.93 9.39 29.75
N LYS A 146 -35.37 10.61 29.80
CA LYS A 146 -36.15 11.85 29.79
C LYS A 146 -36.80 12.08 28.42
N GLU A 147 -36.09 11.78 27.34
CA GLU A 147 -36.59 11.87 25.96
C GLU A 147 -37.71 10.85 25.74
N PHE A 148 -37.54 9.59 26.14
CA PHE A 148 -38.62 8.59 26.12
C PHE A 148 -39.85 8.99 26.95
N LYS A 149 -39.65 9.57 28.14
CA LYS A 149 -40.75 10.06 28.99
C LYS A 149 -41.45 11.31 28.42
N ALA A 150 -40.84 12.00 27.45
CA ALA A 150 -41.42 13.15 26.75
C ALA A 150 -42.18 12.75 25.47
N VAL A 151 -42.01 11.53 24.95
CA VAL A 151 -42.84 11.01 23.84
C VAL A 151 -44.27 10.82 24.36
N PRO A 152 -45.30 11.47 23.77
CA PRO A 152 -46.67 11.33 24.23
C PRO A 152 -47.21 9.93 23.91
N LYS A 153 -47.86 9.31 24.91
CA LYS A 153 -48.37 7.93 24.88
C LYS A 153 -49.43 7.63 23.81
N ALA A 154 -49.86 8.63 23.04
CA ALA A 154 -50.87 8.51 21.99
C ALA A 154 -50.29 8.05 20.64
N TYR A 155 -48.97 8.07 20.45
CA TYR A 155 -48.36 7.52 19.24
C TYR A 155 -48.42 5.98 19.23
N PRO A 156 -48.82 5.34 18.10
CA PRO A 156 -48.78 3.89 17.96
C PRO A 156 -47.36 3.36 18.17
N TRP A 157 -47.21 2.37 19.04
CA TRP A 157 -45.91 1.80 19.42
C TRP A 157 -45.13 1.23 18.23
N GLU A 158 -45.83 0.77 17.20
CA GLU A 158 -45.28 0.26 15.93
C GLU A 158 -44.59 1.37 15.12
N LEU A 159 -45.21 2.56 15.04
CA LEU A 159 -44.64 3.74 14.40
C LEU A 159 -43.43 4.26 15.19
N ILE A 160 -43.53 4.34 16.53
CA ILE A 160 -42.39 4.70 17.38
C ILE A 160 -41.22 3.73 17.16
N ARG A 161 -41.49 2.41 17.10
CA ARG A 161 -40.45 1.38 16.92
C ARG A 161 -39.69 1.58 15.61
N SER A 162 -40.35 1.97 14.53
CA SER A 162 -39.69 2.19 13.23
C SER A 162 -38.70 3.37 13.22
N VAL A 163 -38.99 4.43 13.98
CA VAL A 163 -38.11 5.60 14.15
C VAL A 163 -37.03 5.29 15.19
N ALA A 164 -37.44 4.85 16.38
CA ALA A 164 -36.53 4.57 17.49
C ALA A 164 -35.50 3.49 17.13
N VAL A 165 -35.84 2.47 16.34
CA VAL A 165 -34.85 1.46 15.91
C VAL A 165 -33.76 2.07 15.02
N LYS A 166 -34.03 3.09 14.19
CA LYS A 166 -32.97 3.74 13.39
C LYS A 166 -31.93 4.43 14.27
N ASP A 167 -32.36 5.17 15.28
CA ASP A 167 -31.45 5.88 16.20
C ASP A 167 -30.83 4.93 17.24
N ILE A 168 -31.57 3.91 17.68
CA ILE A 168 -31.08 2.89 18.61
C ILE A 168 -30.11 1.92 17.92
N SER A 169 -30.22 1.67 16.61
CA SER A 169 -29.17 0.97 15.85
C SER A 169 -27.82 1.70 15.97
N ILE A 170 -27.80 3.03 15.97
CA ILE A 170 -26.58 3.84 16.18
C ILE A 170 -26.03 3.67 17.61
N ALA A 171 -26.88 3.34 18.59
CA ALA A 171 -26.50 3.14 19.99
C ALA A 171 -26.18 1.66 20.38
N ILE A 172 -26.78 0.67 19.69
CA ILE A 172 -26.64 -0.77 20.00
C ILE A 172 -25.66 -1.47 19.06
N ALA A 173 -25.38 -0.96 17.85
CA ALA A 173 -24.29 -1.48 17.01
C ALA A 173 -22.92 -1.43 17.71
N CYS A 174 -22.75 -0.60 18.73
CA CYS A 174 -21.59 -0.59 19.63
C CYS A 174 -21.46 -1.82 20.56
N LYS A 175 -22.32 -2.85 20.43
CA LYS A 175 -22.33 -4.02 21.31
C LYS A 175 -22.08 -5.35 20.58
N ASP A 176 -22.64 -5.53 19.39
CA ASP A 176 -22.84 -6.87 18.80
C ASP A 176 -22.00 -7.16 17.53
N VAL A 177 -20.88 -6.45 17.32
CA VAL A 177 -19.87 -6.75 16.26
C VAL A 177 -18.79 -7.72 16.78
N LYS A 178 -19.19 -8.68 17.62
CA LYS A 178 -18.32 -9.73 18.16
C LYS A 178 -19.05 -11.07 18.29
N LEU A 179 -19.54 -11.63 17.17
CA LEU A 179 -20.00 -13.04 17.14
C LEU A 179 -20.01 -13.77 15.78
N GLU A 180 -19.68 -13.17 14.63
CA GLU A 180 -19.76 -13.88 13.34
C GLU A 180 -18.45 -14.53 12.84
N ASN A 181 -17.27 -14.10 13.30
CA ASN A 181 -15.98 -14.65 12.84
C ASN A 181 -15.42 -15.79 13.73
N ALA A 182 -16.30 -16.65 14.28
CA ALA A 182 -15.91 -17.68 15.25
C ALA A 182 -16.34 -19.13 14.89
N THR A 183 -17.08 -19.33 13.80
CA THR A 183 -17.68 -20.63 13.42
C THR A 183 -17.45 -21.01 11.96
N ALA A 184 -16.22 -20.84 11.48
CA ALA A 184 -15.77 -21.30 10.16
C ALA A 184 -14.46 -22.09 10.29
N GLY A 185 -14.53 -23.31 10.85
CA GLY A 185 -13.30 -24.03 11.22
C GLY A 185 -13.39 -25.44 11.79
N LEU A 186 -14.49 -26.19 11.65
CA LEU A 186 -14.46 -27.67 11.68
C LEU A 186 -15.78 -28.29 11.20
N LEU A 187 -15.74 -29.01 10.07
CA LEU A 187 -16.12 -30.43 9.93
C LEU A 187 -16.20 -30.81 8.45
N ASP A 188 -15.31 -31.70 8.02
CA ASP A 188 -15.36 -32.35 6.72
C ASP A 188 -16.38 -33.49 6.68
N ALA A 189 -16.64 -33.94 5.44
CA ALA A 189 -17.14 -35.27 5.04
C ALA A 189 -18.65 -35.59 5.17
N SER A 190 -19.15 -36.16 4.07
CA SER A 190 -20.15 -37.25 4.01
C SER A 190 -21.62 -36.92 4.33
N ALA A 191 -22.63 -37.31 3.53
CA ALA A 191 -22.65 -37.86 2.16
C ALA A 191 -24.08 -37.76 1.55
N THR A 192 -24.17 -37.99 0.23
CA THR A 192 -25.27 -38.58 -0.56
C THR A 192 -26.70 -38.65 0.02
N VAL A 193 -27.70 -38.22 -0.77
CA VAL A 193 -28.58 -39.14 -1.56
C VAL A 193 -29.49 -38.32 -2.50
N ASP A 194 -29.92 -38.96 -3.58
CA ASP A 194 -30.78 -38.51 -4.69
C ASP A 194 -32.26 -38.28 -4.25
N ALA A 195 -33.26 -37.89 -5.08
CA ALA A 195 -33.35 -37.78 -6.55
C ALA A 195 -34.53 -36.87 -6.97
N THR A 196 -34.54 -36.40 -8.23
CA THR A 196 -35.73 -35.98 -9.05
C THR A 196 -36.61 -34.82 -8.51
N ILE A 197 -37.24 -33.96 -9.33
CA ILE A 197 -37.96 -34.15 -10.60
C ILE A 197 -37.58 -33.07 -11.65
N ALA A 198 -37.79 -33.38 -12.93
CA ALA A 198 -37.35 -32.61 -14.11
C ALA A 198 -38.44 -31.62 -14.65
N PRO A 199 -38.19 -30.83 -15.73
CA PRO A 199 -38.84 -29.53 -15.95
C PRO A 199 -40.08 -29.53 -16.87
N VAL A 200 -40.76 -28.38 -16.90
CA VAL A 200 -41.72 -27.98 -17.94
C VAL A 200 -41.18 -26.74 -18.66
N ALA A 201 -41.34 -26.69 -19.99
CA ALA A 201 -40.80 -25.64 -20.87
C ALA A 201 -41.84 -25.18 -21.92
N LYS A 202 -41.48 -24.17 -22.74
CA LYS A 202 -42.28 -23.54 -23.83
C LYS A 202 -43.39 -22.59 -23.32
N THR A 203 -43.78 -21.48 -23.98
CA THR A 203 -43.35 -20.73 -25.20
C THR A 203 -43.97 -19.29 -25.14
N ASN A 204 -43.76 -18.29 -26.02
CA ASN A 204 -43.09 -18.15 -27.33
C ASN A 204 -42.74 -16.67 -27.62
N ASN A 205 -41.80 -16.42 -28.56
CA ASN A 205 -41.72 -15.23 -29.46
C ASN A 205 -41.51 -13.81 -28.82
N LEU A 206 -40.96 -12.75 -29.47
CA LEU A 206 -40.34 -12.44 -30.78
C LEU A 206 -39.40 -11.19 -30.57
N LEU A 207 -38.62 -10.56 -31.48
CA LEU A 207 -38.39 -10.65 -32.94
C LEU A 207 -36.98 -10.18 -33.38
N PHE A 208 -36.62 -8.91 -33.15
CA PHE A 208 -35.49 -8.19 -33.76
C PHE A 208 -34.12 -8.89 -33.55
N ILE A 209 -33.38 -9.37 -34.57
CA ILE A 209 -32.87 -8.73 -35.83
C ILE A 209 -31.89 -7.60 -35.48
N LEU A 210 -30.55 -7.78 -35.51
CA LEU A 210 -29.60 -8.08 -36.62
C LEU A 210 -29.21 -6.87 -37.48
N PHE A 211 -28.01 -6.97 -38.09
CA PHE A 211 -27.30 -6.02 -38.98
C PHE A 211 -26.57 -4.85 -38.28
N PHE A 212 -25.32 -4.50 -38.64
CA PHE A 212 -24.25 -5.23 -39.37
C PHE A 212 -22.92 -4.43 -39.29
N MET A 213 -21.79 -5.11 -39.56
CA MET A 213 -20.41 -4.58 -39.70
C MET A 213 -19.71 -4.05 -38.43
#